data_AF-A0A7V7SX58-F1
#
_entry.id   AF-A0A7V7SX58-F1
#
_cell.length_a   1.000
_cell.length_b   1.000
_cell.length_c   1.000
_cell.angle_alpha   90.00
_cell.angle_beta   90.00
_cell.angle_gamma   90.00
#
_symmetry.space_group_name_H-M   'P 1'
#
loop_
_entity.id
_entity.type
_entity.pdbx_description
1 polymer ?
#
loop_
_entity_poly.entity_id
_entity_poly.type
_entity_poly.pdbx_seq_one_letter_code
_entity_poly.pdbx_strand_id
1 'polypeptide(L)' 'MSDPQTTIKFFDGESKEDAWVIVRQCVDGTIGLCTFLRSHGEVEVFLDRKSAEKVRQALEDTLDSML' A
#
# COMPACT_ATOMS: atom_id res chain seq x y z
N MET A 1 -16.84 -11.98 -8.99
CA MET A 1 -16.35 -12.09 -7.60
C MET A 1 -15.44 -10.90 -7.38
N SER A 2 -15.62 -10.12 -6.31
CA SER A 2 -14.73 -8.98 -6.02
C SER A 2 -13.39 -9.52 -5.52
N ASP A 3 -12.30 -9.05 -6.12
CA ASP A 3 -10.95 -9.43 -5.73
C ASP A 3 -10.68 -9.09 -4.25
N PRO A 4 -9.81 -9.86 -3.55
CA PRO A 4 -9.44 -9.54 -2.18
C PRO A 4 -8.77 -8.17 -2.13
N GLN A 5 -9.31 -7.29 -1.29
CA GLN A 5 -8.78 -5.95 -1.03
C GLN A 5 -8.61 -5.73 0.47
N THR A 6 -7.55 -5.03 0.83
CA THR A 6 -7.28 -4.59 2.20
C THR A 6 -7.14 -3.08 2.22
N THR A 7 -7.94 -2.40 3.04
CA THR A 7 -7.83 -0.97 3.27
C THR A 7 -7.26 -0.71 4.66
N ILE A 8 -6.18 0.06 4.71
CA ILE A 8 -5.51 0.49 5.94
C ILE A 8 -5.70 1.99 6.06
N LYS A 9 -6.38 2.43 7.11
CA LYS A 9 -6.48 3.85 7.45
C LYS A 9 -5.36 4.21 8.41
N PHE A 10 -4.70 5.33 8.17
CA PHE A 10 -3.63 5.84 9.02
C PHE A 10 -3.69 7.37 9.07
N PHE A 11 -2.98 7.95 10.04
CA PHE A 11 -2.77 9.38 10.12
C PHE A 11 -1.34 9.66 9.65
N ASP A 12 -1.17 10.47 8.61
CA ASP A 12 0.16 10.85 8.16
C ASP A 12 0.70 11.98 9.03
N GLY A 13 1.81 11.72 9.71
CA GLY A 13 2.41 12.67 10.65
C GLY A 13 3.08 13.87 9.96
N GLU A 14 3.52 13.71 8.71
CA GLU A 14 4.19 14.77 7.95
C GLU A 14 3.17 15.78 7.43
N SER A 15 2.15 15.32 6.70
CA SER A 15 1.07 16.18 6.18
C SER A 15 -0.01 16.52 7.22
N LYS A 16 -0.03 15.84 8.37
CA LYS A 16 -1.00 16.00 9.47
C LYS A 16 -2.45 15.78 9.03
N GLU A 17 -2.70 14.77 8.21
CA GLU A 17 -4.04 14.43 7.74
C GLU A 17 -4.34 12.93 7.76
N ASP A 18 -5.64 12.62 7.70
CA ASP A 18 -6.11 11.25 7.52
C ASP A 18 -5.76 10.76 6.11
N ALA A 19 -5.22 9.54 6.05
CA ALA A 19 -4.73 8.90 4.86
C ALA A 19 -5.18 7.44 4.81
N TRP A 20 -5.26 6.89 3.60
CA TRP A 20 -5.63 5.48 3.41
C TRP A 20 -4.72 4.82 2.39
N VAL A 21 -4.26 3.60 2.67
CA VAL A 21 -3.66 2.72 1.68
C VAL A 21 -4.64 1.60 1.35
N ILE A 22 -4.83 1.33 0.08
CA ILE A 22 -5.64 0.24 -0.44
C ILE A 22 -4.71 -0.70 -1.20
N VAL A 23 -4.65 -1.95 -0.76
CA VAL A 23 -3.93 -3.04 -1.42
C VAL A 23 -4.94 -3.93 -2.13
N ARG A 24 -4.78 -4.11 -3.44
CA ARG A 24 -5.67 -4.89 -4.29
C ARG A 24 -4.89 -5.96 -5.03
N GLN A 25 -5.40 -7.19 -5.10
CA GLN A 25 -4.84 -8.21 -5.99
C GLN A 25 -5.65 -8.25 -7.28
N CYS A 26 -5.01 -8.06 -8.43
CA CYS A 26 -5.67 -8.12 -9.73
C CYS A 26 -5.77 -9.55 -10.27
N VAL A 27 -6.65 -9.76 -11.25
CA VAL A 27 -6.91 -11.08 -11.88
C VAL A 27 -5.65 -11.67 -12.54
N ASP A 28 -4.77 -10.82 -13.05
CA ASP A 28 -3.49 -11.23 -13.66
C ASP A 28 -2.38 -11.49 -12.62
N GLY A 29 -2.68 -11.37 -11.33
CA GLY A 29 -1.74 -11.56 -10.24
C GLY A 29 -0.87 -10.35 -9.92
N THR A 30 -1.09 -9.20 -10.56
CA THR A 30 -0.47 -7.93 -10.15
C THR A 30 -1.08 -7.43 -8.84
N ILE A 31 -0.31 -6.61 -8.12
CA ILE A 31 -0.74 -5.98 -6.86
C ILE A 31 -0.86 -4.49 -7.09
N GLY A 32 -2.08 -3.95 -6.93
CA GLY A 32 -2.33 -2.51 -6.91
C GLY A 32 -2.13 -1.96 -5.50
N LEU A 33 -1.33 -0.89 -5.40
CA LEU A 33 -1.16 -0.08 -4.20
C LEU A 33 -1.70 1.31 -4.52
N CYS A 34 -2.84 1.67 -3.90
CA CYS A 34 -3.39 3.01 -3.99
C CYS A 34 -3.25 3.70 -2.64
N THR A 35 -2.60 4.86 -2.63
CA THR A 35 -2.46 5.71 -1.46
C THR A 35 -3.29 6.96 -1.69
N PHE A 36 -4.17 7.27 -0.76
CA PHE A 36 -4.90 8.52 -0.73
C PHE A 36 -4.43 9.39 0.42
N LEU A 37 -4.11 10.64 0.09
CA LEU A 37 -3.87 11.73 1.01
C LEU A 37 -4.93 12.80 0.74
N ARG A 38 -5.65 13.24 1.78
CA ARG A 38 -6.83 14.12 1.61
C ARG A 38 -6.50 15.41 0.87
N SER A 39 -5.30 15.96 1.05
CA SER A 39 -4.85 17.20 0.42
C SER A 39 -4.13 16.99 -0.92
N HIS A 40 -3.69 15.77 -1.23
CA HIS A 40 -2.87 15.45 -2.41
C HIS A 40 -3.55 14.52 -3.42
N GLY A 41 -4.71 13.99 -3.07
CA GLY A 41 -5.48 13.09 -3.93
C GLY A 41 -4.96 11.65 -3.89
N GLU A 42 -5.27 10.92 -4.96
CA GLU A 42 -4.95 9.49 -5.10
C GLU A 42 -3.65 9.31 -5.90
N VAL A 43 -2.73 8.51 -5.35
CA VAL A 43 -1.58 7.98 -6.08
C VAL A 43 -1.75 6.48 -6.17
N GLU A 44 -1.80 5.95 -7.39
CA GLU A 44 -1.93 4.52 -7.64
C GLU A 44 -0.70 3.97 -8.38
N VAL A 45 -0.18 2.85 -7.89
CA VAL A 45 0.94 2.12 -8.49
C VAL A 45 0.58 0.64 -8.62
N PHE A 46 0.86 0.07 -9.79
CA PHE A 46 0.71 -1.36 -10.04
C PHE A 46 2.07 -2.04 -10.01
N LEU A 47 2.17 -3.10 -9.22
CA LEU A 47 3.38 -3.90 -9.08
C LEU A 47 3.15 -5.29 -9.65
N ASP A 48 4.12 -5.78 -10.42
CA ASP A 48 4.20 -7.21 -10.66
C ASP A 48 4.49 -7.96 -9.35
N ARG A 49 4.24 -9.26 -9.35
CA ARG A 49 4.40 -10.10 -8.15
C ARG A 49 5.81 -10.01 -7.55
N LYS A 50 6.85 -10.01 -8.41
CA LYS A 50 8.25 -9.96 -7.97
C LYS A 50 8.58 -8.64 -7.27
N SER A 51 8.03 -7.54 -7.76
CA SER A 51 8.22 -6.20 -7.21
C SER A 51 7.43 -6.05 -5.90
N ALA A 52 6.20 -6.58 -5.84
CA ALA A 52 5.41 -6.61 -4.61
C ALA A 52 6.11 -7.42 -3.50
N GLU A 53 6.70 -8.57 -3.83
CA GLU A 53 7.46 -9.39 -2.87
C GLU A 53 8.68 -8.65 -2.31
N LYS A 54 9.37 -7.86 -3.13
CA LYS A 54 10.49 -7.01 -2.66
C LYS A 54 10.03 -5.91 -1.72
N VAL A 55 8.91 -5.25 -2.03
CA VAL A 55 8.34 -4.21 -1.16
C VAL A 55 7.94 -4.81 0.19
N ARG A 56 7.28 -5.97 0.18
CA ARG A 56 6.94 -6.71 1.40
C ARG A 56 8.19 -7.00 2.24
N GLN A 57 9.26 -7.53 1.62
CA GLN A 57 10.49 -7.85 2.34
C GLN A 57 11.13 -6.61 2.96
N ALA A 58 11.23 -5.50 2.20
CA ALA A 58 11.80 -4.26 2.71
C ALA A 58 11.01 -3.69 3.91
N LEU A 59 9.68 -3.84 3.90
CA LEU A 59 8.83 -3.45 5.03
C LEU A 59 9.08 -4.32 6.26
N GLU A 60 9.18 -5.64 6.09
CA GLU A 60 9.49 -6.58 7.17
C GLU A 60 10.86 -6.27 7.80
N ASP A 61 11.89 -6.11 6.96
CA ASP A 61 13.25 -5.76 7.42
C ASP A 61 13.27 -4.44 8.22
N THR A 62 12.45 -3.46 7.80
CA THR A 62 12.32 -2.17 8.49
C THR A 62 11.65 -2.33 9.85
N LEU A 63 10.55 -3.09 9.94
CA LEU A 63 9.83 -3.33 11.19
C LEU A 63 10.70 -4.09 12.19
N ASP A 64 11.44 -5.09 11.74
CA ASP A 64 12.36 -5.85 12.58
C ASP A 64 13.49 -4.98 13.13
N SER A 65 13.93 -3.96 12.38
CA SER A 65 14.96 -3.01 12.84
C SER A 65 14.47 -2.01 13.90
N MET A 66 13.14 -1.89 14.09
CA MET A 66 12.51 -1.01 15.07
C MET A 66 12.21 -1.71 16.41
N LEU A 67 12.41 -3.02 16.48
CA LEU A 67 12.23 -3.86 17.67
C LEU A 67 13.57 -4.13 18.39
#